data_AF-A0A157STX4-F1
#
_entry.id   AF-A0A157STX4-F1
#
_cell.length_a   1.000
_cell.length_b   1.000
_cell.length_c   1.000
_cell.angle_alpha   90.00
_cell.angle_beta   90.00
_cell.angle_gamma   90.00
#
_symmetry.space_group_name_H-M   'P 1'
#
loop_
_entity.id
_entity.type
_entity.pdbx_description
1 polymer ?
#
loop_
_entity_poly.entity_id
_entity_poly.type
_entity_poly.pdbx_seq_one_letter_code
_entity_poly.pdbx_strand_id
1 'polypeptide(L)'
;MSTQTVSVDRQEITRKNAARIESEILRRLAHVTQVRAAELMGIDPSTVSRQKEGLEQFCLLLAAVGLQVSPKNSVITTPHDQKVLKRWAANWLLAEVENEDEA
;
A
#
# COMPACT_ATOMS: atom_id res chain seq x y z
N MET A 1 15.14 8.27 26.12
CA MET A 1 14.48 7.21 25.34
C MET A 1 13.18 6.86 26.01
N SER A 2 12.05 7.44 25.57
CA SER A 2 10.74 7.13 26.13
C SER A 2 10.22 5.86 25.46
N THR A 3 10.16 4.75 26.18
CA THR A 3 9.55 3.50 25.70
C THR A 3 8.04 3.68 25.69
N GLN A 4 7.50 4.25 24.62
CA GLN A 4 6.06 4.21 24.40
C GLN A 4 5.65 2.75 24.20
N THR A 5 4.86 2.23 25.12
CA THR A 5 4.25 0.90 25.00
C THR A 5 3.34 0.93 23.77
N VAL A 6 3.72 0.16 22.74
CA VAL A 6 2.92 0.01 21.52
C VAL A 6 1.69 -0.82 21.86
N SER A 7 0.49 -0.36 21.49
CA SER A 7 -0.73 -1.15 21.68
C SER A 7 -0.74 -2.40 20.79
N VAL A 8 -1.38 -3.47 21.26
CA VAL A 8 -1.55 -4.72 20.49
C VAL A 8 -2.24 -4.46 19.15
N ASP A 9 -3.22 -3.56 19.12
CA ASP A 9 -3.91 -3.17 17.88
C ASP A 9 -2.96 -2.55 16.85
N ARG A 10 -2.01 -1.71 17.28
CA ARG A 10 -1.04 -1.10 16.37
C ARG A 10 -0.07 -2.14 15.81
N GLN A 11 0.32 -3.13 16.61
CA GLN A 11 1.14 -4.24 16.14
C GLN A 11 0.40 -5.06 15.08
N GLU A 12 -0.89 -5.35 15.32
CA GLU A 12 -1.71 -6.10 14.38
C GLU A 12 -1.98 -5.34 13.07
N ILE A 13 -2.24 -4.04 13.14
CA ILE A 13 -2.36 -3.18 11.95
C ILE A 13 -1.05 -3.19 11.15
N THR A 14 0.09 -3.09 11.84
CA THR A 14 1.41 -3.12 11.20
C THR A 14 1.65 -4.43 10.48
N ARG A 15 1.31 -5.56 11.12
CA ARG A 15 1.41 -6.89 10.52
C ARG A 15 0.55 -7.03 9.26
N LYS A 16 -0.70 -6.57 9.30
CA LYS A 16 -1.60 -6.57 8.13
C LYS A 16 -1.06 -5.70 6.98
N ASN A 17 -0.53 -4.53 7.31
CA ASN A 17 0.06 -3.63 6.31
C ASN A 17 1.31 -4.24 5.68
N ALA A 18 2.18 -4.87 6.47
CA ALA A 18 3.36 -5.56 5.98
C ALA A 18 3.01 -6.71 5.04
N ALA A 19 2.06 -7.58 5.42
CA ALA A 19 1.60 -8.68 4.58
C ALA A 19 1.03 -8.20 3.23
N ARG A 20 0.33 -7.05 3.24
CA ARG A 20 -0.18 -6.42 2.00
C ARG A 20 0.97 -5.94 1.10
N ILE A 21 1.99 -5.30 1.67
CA ILE A 21 3.18 -4.83 0.94
C ILE A 21 3.92 -6.02 0.33
N GLU A 22 4.17 -7.05 1.13
CA GLU A 22 4.87 -8.26 0.70
C GLU A 22 4.14 -8.96 -0.45
N SER A 23 2.82 -9.13 -0.33
CA SER A 23 1.98 -9.74 -1.36
C SER A 23 2.09 -8.99 -2.69
N GLU A 24 2.07 -7.65 -2.66
CA GLU A 24 2.21 -6.85 -3.87
C GLU A 24 3.62 -6.97 -4.48
N ILE A 25 4.67 -6.95 -3.66
CA ILE A 25 6.06 -7.12 -4.12
C ILE A 25 6.22 -8.48 -4.79
N LEU A 26 5.77 -9.56 -4.15
CA LEU A 26 5.86 -10.91 -4.70
C LEU A 26 5.06 -11.06 -6.00
N ARG A 27 3.84 -10.50 -6.06
CA ARG A 27 3.03 -10.49 -7.28
C ARG A 27 3.73 -9.77 -8.43
N ARG A 28 4.34 -8.62 -8.16
CA ARG A 28 5.08 -7.83 -9.16
C ARG A 28 6.36 -8.51 -9.60
N LEU A 29 7.08 -9.14 -8.68
CA LEU A 29 8.28 -9.89 -8.98
C LEU A 29 7.98 -11.12 -9.83
N ALA A 30 6.84 -11.78 -9.62
CA ALA A 30 6.36 -12.85 -10.49
C ALA A 30 6.07 -12.33 -11.91
N HIS A 31 5.47 -11.15 -12.04
CA HIS A 31 5.16 -10.54 -13.35
C HIS A 31 6.43 -10.08 -14.11
N VAL A 32 7.42 -9.51 -13.42
CA VAL A 32 8.66 -9.00 -14.05
C VAL A 32 9.70 -10.12 -14.25
N THR A 33 9.59 -11.21 -13.49
CA THR A 33 10.56 -12.29 -13.30
C THR A 33 11.78 -11.91 -12.46
N GLN A 34 12.33 -12.89 -11.74
CA GLN A 34 13.48 -12.69 -10.84
C GLN A 34 14.75 -12.30 -11.59
N VAL A 35 15.00 -12.94 -12.75
CA VAL A 35 16.20 -12.69 -13.56
C VAL A 35 16.23 -11.24 -14.03
N ARG A 36 15.13 -10.77 -14.62
CA ARG A 36 15.01 -9.39 -15.08
C ARG A 36 15.12 -8.38 -13.93
N ALA A 37 14.58 -8.70 -12.75
CA ALA A 37 14.74 -7.84 -11.58
C ALA A 37 16.21 -7.78 -11.12
N ALA A 38 16.92 -8.90 -11.11
CA ALA A 38 18.35 -8.97 -10.80
C ALA A 38 19.19 -8.14 -11.78
N GLU A 39 18.94 -8.29 -13.09
CA GLU A 39 19.60 -7.50 -14.14
C GLU A 39 19.39 -6.00 -13.93
N LEU A 40 18.16 -5.55 -13.66
CA LEU A 40 17.85 -4.15 -13.38
C LEU A 40 18.51 -3.62 -12.10
N MET A 41 18.77 -4.51 -11.14
CA MET A 41 19.45 -4.19 -9.88
C MET A 41 20.98 -4.31 -9.99
N GLY A 42 21.52 -4.87 -11.08
CA GLY A 42 22.95 -5.14 -11.24
C GLY A 42 23.49 -6.22 -10.29
N ILE A 43 22.64 -7.17 -9.89
CA ILE A 43 23.00 -8.25 -8.96
C ILE A 43 22.68 -9.63 -9.54
N ASP A 44 23.25 -10.67 -8.95
CA ASP A 44 22.99 -12.04 -9.36
C ASP A 44 21.54 -12.48 -8.98
N PRO A 45 20.83 -13.24 -9.84
CA PRO A 45 19.49 -13.76 -9.53
C PRO A 45 19.39 -14.54 -8.21
N SER A 46 20.45 -15.24 -7.81
CA SER A 46 20.51 -15.95 -6.52
C SER A 46 20.47 -14.98 -5.33
N THR A 47 20.97 -13.75 -5.49
CA THR A 47 20.91 -12.71 -4.46
C THR A 47 19.48 -12.22 -4.25
N VAL A 48 18.72 -12.07 -5.35
CA VAL A 48 17.28 -11.76 -5.28
C VAL A 48 16.53 -12.87 -4.54
N SER A 49 16.87 -14.14 -4.80
CA SER A 49 16.27 -15.27 -4.08
C SER A 49 16.52 -15.20 -2.57
N ARG A 50 17.76 -14.93 -2.14
CA ARG A 50 18.10 -14.79 -0.71
C ARG A 50 17.40 -13.61 -0.05
N GLN A 51 17.25 -12.49 -0.76
CA GLN A 51 16.54 -11.32 -0.23
C GLN A 51 15.06 -11.59 0.07
N LYS A 52 14.44 -12.56 -0.61
CA LYS A 52 13.05 -12.96 -0.31
C LYS A 52 12.88 -13.53 1.08
N GLU A 53 13.90 -14.22 1.60
CA GLU A 53 13.86 -14.81 2.94
C GLU A 53 13.74 -13.73 4.03
N GLY A 54 14.29 -12.53 3.79
CA GLY A 54 14.19 -11.37 4.68
C GLY A 54 13.10 -10.36 4.30
N LEU A 55 12.30 -10.64 3.26
CA LEU A 55 11.36 -9.67 2.70
C LEU A 55 10.25 -9.32 3.69
N GLU A 56 9.72 -10.31 4.41
CA GLU A 56 8.69 -10.10 5.44
C GLU A 56 9.14 -9.07 6.49
N GLN A 57 10.37 -9.21 7.00
CA GLN A 57 10.92 -8.33 8.01
C GLN A 57 11.15 -6.91 7.48
N PHE A 58 11.56 -6.79 6.21
CA PHE A 58 11.64 -5.50 5.54
C PHE A 58 10.25 -4.85 5.35
N CYS A 59 9.22 -5.63 5.01
CA CYS A 59 7.86 -5.14 4.89
C CYS A 59 7.28 -4.70 6.24
N LEU A 60 7.60 -5.41 7.32
CA LEU A 60 7.28 -5.02 8.70
C LEU A 60 7.94 -3.70 9.06
N LEU A 61 9.22 -3.51 8.71
CA LEU A 61 9.92 -2.25 8.92
C LEU A 61 9.21 -1.10 8.20
N LEU A 62 8.89 -1.26 6.91
CA LEU A 62 8.18 -0.25 6.12
C LEU A 62 6.83 0.12 6.75
N ALA A 63 6.05 -0.88 7.15
CA ALA A 63 4.77 -0.66 7.81
C ALA A 63 4.93 0.05 9.17
N ALA A 64 5.96 -0.30 9.94
CA ALA A 64 6.24 0.29 11.25
C ALA A 64 6.65 1.78 11.15
N VAL A 65 7.37 2.15 10.09
CA VAL A 65 7.73 3.56 9.83
C VAL A 65 6.64 4.33 9.06
N GLY A 66 5.49 3.70 8.79
CA GLY A 66 4.36 4.33 8.11
C GLY A 66 4.56 4.54 6.60
N LEU A 67 5.51 3.83 5.99
CA LEU A 67 5.72 3.87 4.54
C LEU A 67 4.79 2.85 3.85
N GLN A 68 4.20 3.28 2.74
CA GLN A 68 3.38 2.44 1.89
C GLN A 68 4.07 2.24 0.54
N VAL A 69 4.13 0.99 0.09
CA VAL A 69 4.56 0.66 -1.27
C VAL A 69 3.32 0.49 -2.13
N SER A 70 3.31 1.20 -3.26
CA SER A 70 2.23 1.16 -4.22
C SER A 70 2.80 1.00 -5.63
N PRO A 71 2.14 0.25 -6.52
CA PRO A 71 2.65 0.08 -7.87
C PRO A 71 2.69 1.39 -8.66
N LYS A 72 3.62 1.49 -9.62
CA LYS A 72 3.75 2.70 -10.46
C LYS A 72 2.47 3.12 -11.19
N ASN A 73 1.62 2.15 -11.55
CA ASN A 73 0.36 2.42 -12.26
C ASN A 73 -0.83 2.61 -11.31
N SER A 74 -0.59 2.76 -10.00
CA SER A 74 -1.67 3.02 -9.03
C SER A 74 -1.90 4.51 -8.89
N VAL A 75 -3.17 4.88 -8.75
CA VAL A 75 -3.56 6.26 -8.45
C VAL A 75 -3.35 6.51 -6.96
N ILE A 76 -2.33 7.29 -6.62
CA ILE A 76 -2.10 7.73 -5.25
C ILE A 76 -2.97 8.96 -5.02
N THR A 77 -4.00 8.82 -4.20
CA THR A 77 -4.88 9.93 -3.82
C THR A 77 -4.47 10.49 -2.47
N THR A 78 -4.44 11.80 -2.36
CA THR A 78 -4.23 12.48 -1.08
C THR A 78 -5.52 12.47 -0.25
N PRO A 79 -5.43 12.67 1.08
CA PRO A 79 -6.62 12.87 1.90
C PRO A 79 -7.50 14.04 1.44
N HIS A 80 -6.91 15.05 0.79
CA HIS A 80 -7.64 16.17 0.21
C HIS A 80 -8.49 15.71 -0.98
N ASP A 81 -7.89 14.98 -1.93
CA ASP A 81 -8.59 14.48 -3.11
C ASP A 81 -9.78 13.58 -2.72
N GLN A 82 -9.59 12.74 -1.71
CA GLN A 82 -10.67 11.89 -1.19
C GLN A 82 -11.82 12.72 -0.59
N LYS A 83 -11.53 13.83 0.10
CA LYS A 83 -12.55 14.73 0.64
C LYS A 83 -13.30 15.44 -0.47
N VAL A 84 -12.60 15.92 -1.50
CA VAL A 84 -13.20 16.58 -2.66
C VAL A 84 -14.13 15.60 -3.38
N LEU A 85 -13.67 14.37 -3.66
CA LEU A 85 -14.48 13.34 -4.28
C LEU A 85 -15.75 13.02 -3.47
N LYS A 86 -15.62 12.86 -2.15
CA LYS A 86 -16.78 12.62 -1.27
C LYS A 86 -17.78 13.79 -1.30
N ARG A 87 -17.28 15.03 -1.32
CA ARG A 87 -18.13 16.22 -1.40
C ARG A 87 -18.86 16.30 -2.74
N TRP A 88 -18.19 15.98 -3.84
CA TRP A 88 -18.83 15.94 -5.15
C TRP A 88 -19.91 14.87 -5.23
N ALA A 89 -19.62 13.67 -4.74
CA ALA A 89 -20.62 12.59 -4.66
C ALA A 89 -21.84 13.00 -3.81
N ALA A 90 -21.62 13.65 -2.67
CA ALA A 90 -22.70 14.13 -1.80
C ALA A 90 -23.56 15.20 -2.49
N ASN A 91 -22.93 16.18 -3.15
CA ASN A 91 -23.66 17.22 -3.88
C ASN A 91 -24.50 16.64 -5.02
N TRP A 92 -23.96 15.63 -5.73
CA TRP A 92 -24.68 14.96 -6.80
C TRP A 92 -25.91 14.20 -6.29
N LEU A 93 -25.77 13.44 -5.20
CA LEU A 93 -26.89 12.73 -4.58
C LEU A 93 -27.97 13.68 -4.05
N LEU A 94 -27.58 14.82 -3.45
CA LEU A 94 -28.53 15.83 -2.98
C LEU A 94 -29.32 16.43 -4.15
N ALA A 95 -28.63 16.77 -5.25
CA ALA A 95 -29.28 17.27 -6.45
C ALA A 95 -30.25 16.24 -7.06
N GLU A 96 -29.91 14.95 -7.03
CA GLU A 96 -30.81 13.88 -7.51
C GLU A 96 -32.12 13.83 -6.69
N VAL A 97 -32.02 13.86 -5.36
CA VAL A 97 -33.19 13.90 -4.47
C VAL A 97 -34.03 15.16 -4.69
N GLU A 98 -33.39 16.33 -4.80
CA GLU A 98 -34.11 17.60 -5.07
C GLU A 98 -34.87 17.56 -6.39
N ASN A 99 -34.31 16.95 -7.43
CA ASN A 99 -34.99 16.80 -8.73
C ASN A 99 -36.11 15.72 -8.71
N GLU A 100 -36.02 14.71 -7.84
CA GLU A 100 -37.09 13.73 -7.63
C GLU A 100 -38.28 14.33 -6.86
N ASP A 101 -38.02 15.24 -5.91
CA ASP A 101 -39.06 15.94 -5.14
C ASP A 101 -39.80 17.01 -5.98
N GLU A 102 -39.19 17.51 -7.07
CA GLU A 102 -39.78 18.49 -7.99
C GLU A 102 -40.61 17.86 -9.14
N ALA A 103 -40.56 16.53 -9.32
CA ALA A 103 -41.24 15.78 -10.41
C ALA A 103 -42.59 15.18 -9.99
#